data_AF-A0A7C2P3I7-F1
#
_entry.id   AF-A0A7C2P3I7-F1
#
_cell.length_a   1.000
_cell.length_b   1.000
_cell.length_c   1.000
_cell.angle_alpha   90.00
_cell.angle_beta   90.00
_cell.angle_gamma   90.00
#
_symmetry.space_group_name_H-M   'P 1'
#
loop_
_entity.id
_entity.type
_entity.pdbx_description
1 polymer ?
#
loop_
_entity_poly.entity_id
_entity_poly.type
_entity_poly.pdbx_seq_one_letter_code
_entity_poly.pdbx_strand_id
1 'polypeptide(L)'
;MRRGIIIGGLAVAVLTGCQSSYWSGSKQCADCTPPKSYCPIYKPLCDNLVTKQTAVFCADKALKDLQKECGKQSSDFKYGFRDAYVDLAMGRPALVPPVPPRRYWNAYYRSCAGEPQVADWFEGYRTGLTYGAQSGVSQFDRVATTWSAGAPDSALCGPPELVSPGPAPASPTPAPIPPASSAMGPYGPLLHPAGYQTPAYAAPANPPPLNPPPVQRIGRMQLDVF
;
A
#
# COMPACT_ATOMS: atom_id res chain seq x y z
N MET A 1 3.21 61.77 -24.14
CA MET A 1 1.99 61.42 -23.37
C MET A 1 1.63 59.97 -23.66
N ARG A 2 1.28 59.22 -22.61
CA ARG A 2 0.69 57.86 -22.55
C ARG A 2 1.56 56.66 -22.97
N ARG A 3 2.19 56.05 -21.95
CA ARG A 3 2.72 54.68 -21.90
C ARG A 3 1.55 53.71 -21.69
N GLY A 4 1.41 52.70 -22.55
CA GLY A 4 0.47 51.59 -22.37
C GLY A 4 1.13 50.45 -21.60
N ILE A 5 0.54 50.09 -20.46
CA ILE A 5 0.97 48.99 -19.58
C ILE A 5 0.36 47.69 -20.13
N ILE A 6 1.20 46.73 -20.50
CA ILE A 6 0.77 45.36 -20.82
C ILE A 6 0.78 44.57 -19.51
N ILE A 7 -0.40 44.30 -18.97
CA ILE A 7 -0.58 43.43 -17.80
C ILE A 7 -0.53 41.98 -18.29
N GLY A 8 0.55 41.29 -17.95
CA GLY A 8 0.68 39.85 -18.13
C GLY A 8 -0.25 39.11 -17.17
N GLY A 9 -1.26 38.44 -17.72
CA GLY A 9 -2.11 37.51 -16.98
C GLY A 9 -1.36 36.19 -16.75
N LEU A 10 -0.90 35.98 -15.51
CA LEU A 10 -0.45 34.68 -15.01
C LEU A 10 -1.68 33.78 -14.85
N ALA A 11 -1.87 32.83 -15.77
CA ALA A 11 -2.83 31.76 -15.61
C ALA A 11 -2.29 30.77 -14.56
N VAL A 12 -2.84 30.83 -13.34
CA VAL A 12 -2.61 29.83 -12.30
C VAL A 12 -3.37 28.56 -12.71
N ALA A 13 -2.64 27.59 -13.25
CA ALA A 13 -3.16 26.25 -13.49
C ALA A 13 -3.38 25.57 -12.13
N VAL A 14 -4.62 25.58 -11.67
CA VAL A 14 -5.05 24.75 -10.54
C VAL A 14 -5.00 23.30 -11.02
N LEU A 15 -4.10 22.50 -10.43
CA LEU A 15 -4.06 21.05 -10.60
C LEU A 15 -5.33 20.45 -9.98
N THR A 16 -6.43 20.48 -10.73
CA THR A 16 -7.61 19.68 -10.46
C THR A 16 -7.21 18.21 -10.51
N GLY A 17 -7.15 17.57 -9.34
CA GLY A 17 -7.02 16.13 -9.23
C GLY A 17 -8.11 15.44 -10.05
N CYS A 18 -7.75 14.30 -10.65
CA CYS A 18 -8.62 13.47 -11.48
C CYS A 18 -9.87 13.03 -10.69
N GLN A 19 -10.93 13.84 -10.70
CA GLN A 19 -12.26 13.41 -10.29
C GLN A 19 -12.90 12.74 -11.49
N SER A 20 -12.79 11.41 -11.54
CA SER A 20 -13.44 10.57 -12.53
C SER A 20 -14.96 10.70 -12.39
N SER A 21 -15.64 11.07 -13.47
CA SER A 21 -17.06 11.36 -13.51
C SER A 21 -17.91 10.11 -13.27
N TYR A 22 -18.83 10.25 -12.32
CA TYR A 22 -19.81 9.27 -11.83
C TYR A 22 -20.66 8.65 -12.95
N TRP A 23 -20.71 7.31 -12.97
CA TRP A 23 -21.71 6.55 -13.71
C TRP A 23 -23.07 6.60 -13.02
N SER A 24 -24.07 7.05 -13.76
CA SER A 24 -25.48 7.14 -13.36
C SER A 24 -26.27 6.00 -13.98
N GLY A 25 -27.02 5.26 -13.14
CA GLY A 25 -28.28 4.63 -13.56
C GLY A 25 -28.33 3.10 -13.62
N SER A 26 -29.18 2.54 -12.76
CA SER A 26 -29.89 1.25 -12.88
C SER A 26 -29.12 -0.05 -12.65
N LYS A 27 -29.48 -0.76 -11.57
CA LYS A 27 -29.42 -2.23 -11.31
C LYS A 27 -28.26 -3.04 -11.95
N GLN A 28 -27.09 -2.47 -12.08
CA GLN A 28 -25.92 -3.19 -12.56
C GLN A 28 -25.13 -3.63 -11.34
N CYS A 29 -25.03 -4.95 -11.15
CA CYS A 29 -23.96 -5.52 -10.35
C CYS A 29 -22.67 -4.83 -10.78
N ALA A 30 -21.82 -4.47 -9.82
CA ALA A 30 -20.58 -3.79 -10.15
C ALA A 30 -19.77 -4.59 -11.18
N ASP A 31 -18.98 -3.88 -12.00
CA ASP A 31 -18.13 -4.43 -13.06
C ASP A 31 -17.26 -5.63 -12.63
N CYS A 32 -17.05 -5.77 -11.33
CA CYS A 32 -16.40 -6.89 -10.68
C CYS A 32 -17.44 -7.84 -10.06
N THR A 33 -17.68 -8.99 -10.69
CA THR A 33 -18.57 -10.03 -10.15
C THR A 33 -17.84 -11.38 -10.14
N PRO A 34 -17.80 -12.11 -9.00
CA PRO A 34 -17.18 -13.43 -8.95
C PRO A 34 -17.97 -14.43 -9.79
N PRO A 35 -17.30 -15.38 -10.46
CA PRO A 35 -17.99 -16.43 -11.19
C PRO A 35 -18.80 -17.30 -10.22
N LYS A 36 -19.87 -17.93 -10.71
CA LYS A 36 -20.59 -18.93 -9.94
C LYS A 36 -19.62 -20.06 -9.55
N SER A 37 -19.54 -20.36 -8.26
CA SER A 37 -18.75 -21.48 -7.78
C SER A 37 -19.31 -22.80 -8.32
N TYR A 38 -18.44 -23.67 -8.82
CA TYR A 38 -18.82 -25.02 -9.24
C TYR A 38 -19.03 -25.97 -8.06
N CYS A 39 -18.73 -25.53 -6.83
CA CYS A 39 -18.99 -26.32 -5.63
C CYS A 39 -20.49 -26.26 -5.27
N PRO A 40 -21.21 -27.40 -5.26
CA PRO A 40 -22.64 -27.41 -4.94
C PRO A 40 -22.93 -27.07 -3.45
N ILE A 41 -21.89 -27.09 -2.61
CA ILE A 41 -21.96 -26.80 -1.18
C ILE A 41 -20.87 -25.76 -0.88
N TYR A 42 -21.19 -24.76 -0.07
CA TYR A 42 -20.22 -23.77 0.41
C TYR A 42 -19.04 -24.46 1.09
N LYS A 43 -17.83 -24.15 0.63
CA LYS A 43 -16.57 -24.58 1.22
C LYS A 43 -15.71 -23.33 1.42
N PRO A 44 -15.40 -22.95 2.68
CA PRO A 44 -14.70 -21.69 2.97
C PRO A 44 -13.38 -21.53 2.20
N LEU A 45 -12.62 -22.62 2.04
CA LEU A 45 -11.35 -22.57 1.32
C LEU A 45 -11.54 -22.30 -0.18
N CYS A 46 -12.51 -22.96 -0.82
CA CYS A 46 -12.79 -22.76 -2.25
C CYS A 46 -13.33 -21.36 -2.49
N ASP A 47 -14.26 -20.91 -1.66
CA ASP A 47 -14.86 -19.59 -1.73
C ASP A 47 -13.82 -18.48 -1.55
N ASN A 48 -13.00 -18.56 -0.50
CA ASN A 48 -11.91 -17.61 -0.26
C ASN A 48 -10.91 -17.55 -1.43
N LEU A 49 -10.62 -18.69 -2.09
CA LEU A 49 -9.74 -18.70 -3.26
C LEU A 49 -10.39 -18.01 -4.47
N VAL A 50 -11.66 -18.28 -4.73
CA VAL A 50 -12.42 -17.64 -5.83
C VAL A 50 -12.56 -16.14 -5.59
N THR A 51 -12.90 -15.74 -4.36
CA THR A 51 -13.00 -14.34 -3.93
C THR A 51 -11.67 -13.61 -4.14
N LYS A 52 -10.55 -14.18 -3.67
CA LYS A 52 -9.21 -13.61 -3.88
C LYS A 52 -8.85 -13.48 -5.36
N GLN A 53 -9.06 -14.53 -6.15
CA GLN A 53 -8.71 -14.51 -7.57
C GLN A 53 -9.54 -13.47 -8.34
N THR A 54 -10.83 -13.37 -8.02
CA THR A 54 -11.72 -12.38 -8.63
C THR A 54 -11.31 -10.97 -8.23
N ALA A 55 -11.00 -10.73 -6.95
CA ALA A 55 -10.51 -9.44 -6.47
C ALA A 55 -9.23 -9.01 -7.20
N VAL A 56 -8.27 -9.92 -7.39
CA VAL A 56 -7.03 -9.63 -8.15
C VAL A 56 -7.33 -9.34 -9.62
N PHE A 57 -8.23 -10.09 -10.25
CA PHE A 57 -8.63 -9.84 -11.63
C PHE A 57 -9.24 -8.44 -11.80
N CYS A 58 -10.10 -8.03 -10.87
CA CYS A 58 -10.71 -6.71 -10.89
C CYS A 58 -9.72 -5.59 -10.59
N ALA A 59 -8.79 -5.83 -9.65
CA ALA A 59 -7.67 -4.92 -9.41
C ALA A 59 -6.85 -4.71 -10.69
N ASP A 60 -6.59 -5.77 -11.45
CA ASP A 60 -5.85 -5.70 -12.71
C ASP A 60 -6.62 -4.96 -13.81
N LYS A 61 -7.95 -5.08 -13.85
CA LYS A 61 -8.80 -4.28 -14.74
C LYS A 61 -8.68 -2.79 -14.38
N ALA A 62 -8.91 -2.44 -13.12
CA ALA A 62 -8.84 -1.05 -12.65
C ALA A 62 -7.43 -0.45 -12.81
N LEU A 63 -6.37 -1.22 -12.57
CA LEU A 63 -4.99 -0.81 -12.80
C LEU A 63 -4.70 -0.50 -14.27
N LYS A 64 -5.31 -1.23 -15.21
CA LYS A 64 -5.15 -0.95 -16.64
C LYS A 64 -5.82 0.37 -17.01
N ASP A 65 -6.98 0.65 -16.44
CA ASP A 65 -7.68 1.92 -16.70
C ASP A 65 -6.93 3.09 -16.07
N LEU A 66 -6.49 2.95 -14.82
CA LEU A 66 -5.58 3.91 -14.18
C LEU A 66 -4.29 4.13 -14.98
N GLN A 67 -3.74 3.08 -15.60
CA GLN A 67 -2.53 3.21 -16.42
C GLN A 67 -2.73 3.97 -17.72
N LYS A 68 -3.94 3.92 -18.31
CA LYS A 68 -4.26 4.72 -19.50
C LYS A 68 -4.32 6.20 -19.17
N GLU A 69 -4.80 6.54 -17.98
CA GLU A 69 -4.98 7.92 -17.53
C GLU A 69 -3.69 8.54 -16.97
N CYS A 70 -2.98 7.79 -16.12
CA CYS A 70 -1.87 8.30 -15.32
C CYS A 70 -0.50 7.72 -15.71
N GLY A 71 -0.44 6.82 -16.71
CA GLY A 71 0.80 6.18 -17.13
C GLY A 71 1.16 4.93 -16.32
N LYS A 72 2.37 4.41 -16.54
CA LYS A 72 2.78 3.10 -16.00
C LYS A 72 3.24 3.21 -14.55
N GLN A 73 2.54 2.50 -13.66
CA GLN A 73 2.91 2.47 -12.24
C GLN A 73 4.00 1.44 -11.94
N SER A 74 4.70 1.63 -10.81
CA SER A 74 5.74 0.72 -10.33
C SER A 74 5.17 -0.66 -9.98
N SER A 75 6.05 -1.65 -9.84
CA SER A 75 5.63 -3.02 -9.49
C SER A 75 5.05 -3.06 -8.07
N ASP A 76 5.70 -2.36 -7.13
CA ASP A 76 5.30 -2.32 -5.72
C ASP A 76 3.96 -1.61 -5.52
N PHE A 77 3.70 -0.53 -6.26
CA PHE A 77 2.39 0.10 -6.34
C PHE A 77 1.31 -0.91 -6.75
N LYS A 78 1.53 -1.68 -7.81
CA LYS A 78 0.55 -2.68 -8.29
C LYS A 78 0.29 -3.77 -7.26
N TYR A 79 1.31 -4.18 -6.50
CA TYR A 79 1.12 -5.13 -5.41
C TYR A 79 0.24 -4.56 -4.31
N GLY A 80 0.51 -3.34 -3.84
CA GLY A 80 -0.33 -2.69 -2.84
C GLY A 80 -1.76 -2.51 -3.31
N PHE A 81 -1.95 -2.10 -4.56
CA PHE A 81 -3.28 -1.93 -5.16
C PHE A 81 -4.08 -3.24 -5.18
N ARG A 82 -3.45 -4.35 -5.57
CA ARG A 82 -4.08 -5.69 -5.54
C ARG A 82 -4.37 -6.17 -4.11
N ASP A 83 -3.44 -5.95 -3.18
CA ASP A 83 -3.61 -6.34 -1.78
C ASP A 83 -4.83 -5.63 -1.17
N ALA A 84 -5.02 -4.33 -1.45
CA ALA A 84 -6.20 -3.58 -1.00
C ALA A 84 -7.53 -4.14 -1.55
N TYR A 85 -7.56 -4.52 -2.83
CA TYR A 85 -8.73 -5.17 -3.43
C TYR A 85 -9.05 -6.52 -2.76
N VAL A 86 -8.02 -7.32 -2.49
CA VAL A 86 -8.17 -8.60 -1.80
C VAL A 86 -8.70 -8.38 -0.39
N ASP A 87 -8.16 -7.42 0.34
CA ASP A 87 -8.58 -7.13 1.71
C ASP A 87 -10.05 -6.67 1.75
N LEU A 88 -10.45 -5.76 0.86
CA LEU A 88 -11.86 -5.36 0.72
C LEU A 88 -12.78 -6.54 0.39
N ALA A 89 -12.39 -7.40 -0.56
CA ALA A 89 -13.17 -8.56 -0.97
C ALA A 89 -13.35 -9.58 0.16
N MET A 90 -12.36 -9.69 1.05
CA MET A 90 -12.33 -10.63 2.16
C MET A 90 -12.92 -10.03 3.45
N GLY A 91 -13.64 -8.91 3.36
CA GLY A 91 -14.28 -8.27 4.50
C GLY A 91 -13.31 -7.66 5.52
N ARG A 92 -12.05 -7.42 5.13
CA ARG A 92 -11.08 -6.74 6.01
C ARG A 92 -11.41 -5.25 6.09
N PRO A 93 -11.06 -4.58 7.21
CA PRO A 93 -11.26 -3.15 7.33
C PRO A 93 -10.61 -2.38 6.17
N ALA A 94 -11.30 -1.38 5.62
CA ALA A 94 -10.79 -0.50 4.57
C ALA A 94 -9.77 0.52 5.12
N LEU A 95 -8.73 0.02 5.79
CA LEU A 95 -7.69 0.79 6.44
C LEU A 95 -6.32 0.33 5.95
N VAL A 96 -5.43 1.29 5.70
CA VAL A 96 -4.04 1.01 5.36
C VAL A 96 -3.38 0.29 6.55
N PRO A 97 -2.75 -0.88 6.35
CA PRO A 97 -2.11 -1.57 7.45
C PRO A 97 -0.95 -0.75 8.01
N PRO A 98 -0.64 -0.86 9.31
CA PRO A 98 0.44 -0.10 9.93
C PRO A 98 1.84 -0.56 9.48
N VAL A 99 1.95 -1.78 8.97
CA VAL A 99 3.21 -2.38 8.50
C VAL A 99 3.00 -3.01 7.11
N PRO A 100 3.99 -2.96 6.22
CA PRO A 100 3.88 -3.58 4.90
C PRO A 100 3.90 -5.12 5.02
N PRO A 101 3.46 -5.84 3.97
CA PRO A 101 3.45 -7.29 3.98
C PRO A 101 4.86 -7.87 4.07
N ARG A 102 4.95 -9.12 4.54
CA ARG A 102 6.20 -9.82 4.88
C ARG A 102 7.27 -9.81 3.79
N ARG A 103 6.89 -9.65 2.52
CA ARG A 103 7.84 -9.51 1.39
C ARG A 103 8.78 -8.30 1.51
N TYR A 104 8.38 -7.27 2.26
CA TYR A 104 9.14 -6.05 2.50
C TYR A 104 9.93 -6.09 3.84
N TRP A 105 10.01 -7.23 4.53
CA TRP A 105 10.64 -7.29 5.86
C TRP A 105 12.15 -7.59 5.82
N ASN A 106 12.70 -7.91 4.65
CA ASN A 106 14.13 -8.19 4.53
C ASN A 106 14.98 -6.92 4.73
N ALA A 107 16.30 -7.07 4.91
CA ALA A 107 17.19 -5.95 5.20
C ALA A 107 17.25 -4.88 4.10
N TYR A 108 17.06 -5.26 2.83
CA TYR A 108 17.09 -4.33 1.70
C TYR A 108 15.96 -3.30 1.79
N TYR A 109 14.73 -3.75 2.01
CA TYR A 109 13.56 -2.85 2.12
C TYR A 109 13.54 -2.00 3.41
N ARG A 110 14.39 -2.33 4.39
CA ARG A 110 14.60 -1.52 5.60
C ARG A 110 15.71 -0.47 5.44
N SER A 111 16.42 -0.48 4.32
CA SER A 111 17.47 0.50 3.99
C SER A 111 16.90 1.66 3.19
N CYS A 112 17.63 2.77 3.12
CA CYS A 112 17.26 3.94 2.30
C CYS A 112 17.05 3.60 0.82
N ALA A 113 17.71 2.54 0.31
CA ALA A 113 17.55 2.11 -1.07
C ALA A 113 16.20 1.44 -1.36
N GLY A 114 15.60 0.82 -0.34
CA GLY A 114 14.34 0.08 -0.47
C GLY A 114 13.11 0.83 0.03
N GLU A 115 13.31 1.91 0.79
CA GLU A 115 12.23 2.77 1.30
C GLU A 115 11.26 3.26 0.21
N PRO A 116 11.71 3.71 -0.98
CA PRO A 116 10.79 4.16 -2.04
C PRO A 116 9.83 3.07 -2.51
N GLN A 117 10.26 1.81 -2.57
CA GLN A 117 9.42 0.69 -3.02
C GLN A 117 8.34 0.35 -1.99
N VAL A 118 8.68 0.47 -0.70
CA VAL A 118 7.71 0.30 0.39
C VAL A 118 6.70 1.43 0.36
N ALA A 119 7.15 2.67 0.12
CA ALA A 119 6.28 3.83 -0.04
C ALA A 119 5.30 3.65 -1.22
N ASP A 120 5.80 3.21 -2.38
CA ASP A 120 4.99 2.90 -3.56
C ASP A 120 3.92 1.84 -3.24
N TRP A 121 4.27 0.78 -2.50
CA TRP A 121 3.29 -0.23 -2.08
C TRP A 121 2.18 0.39 -1.23
N PHE A 122 2.50 1.25 -0.26
CA PHE A 122 1.50 1.93 0.55
C PHE A 122 0.62 2.90 -0.25
N GLU A 123 1.19 3.61 -1.23
CA GLU A 123 0.44 4.47 -2.15
C GLU A 123 -0.52 3.66 -3.02
N GLY A 124 -0.04 2.55 -3.58
CA GLY A 124 -0.84 1.58 -4.31
C GLY A 124 -2.00 1.05 -3.48
N TYR A 125 -1.75 0.69 -2.22
CA TYR A 125 -2.77 0.20 -1.30
C TYR A 125 -3.86 1.23 -1.02
N ARG A 126 -3.49 2.49 -0.72
CA ARG A 126 -4.46 3.59 -0.52
C ARG A 126 -5.32 3.81 -1.76
N THR A 127 -4.70 3.82 -2.93
CA THR A 127 -5.39 4.01 -4.20
C THR A 127 -6.33 2.83 -4.49
N GLY A 128 -5.86 1.61 -4.23
CA GLY A 128 -6.64 0.39 -4.36
C GLY A 128 -7.87 0.35 -3.45
N LEU A 129 -7.79 0.88 -2.22
CA LEU A 129 -8.96 1.00 -1.34
C LEU A 129 -10.04 1.90 -1.96
N THR A 130 -9.65 3.07 -2.49
CA THR A 130 -10.57 4.01 -3.12
C THR A 130 -11.23 3.41 -4.37
N TYR A 131 -10.44 2.82 -5.26
CA TYR A 131 -10.95 2.22 -6.50
C TYR A 131 -11.77 0.96 -6.23
N GLY A 132 -11.33 0.10 -5.30
CA GLY A 132 -12.02 -1.14 -4.95
C GLY A 132 -13.36 -0.91 -4.28
N ALA A 133 -13.44 0.14 -3.45
CA ALA A 133 -14.69 0.62 -2.87
C ALA A 133 -15.70 1.03 -3.95
N GLN A 134 -15.25 1.79 -4.94
CA GLN A 134 -16.10 2.26 -6.06
C GLN A 134 -16.48 1.12 -7.01
N SER A 135 -15.63 0.11 -7.18
CA SER A 135 -15.89 -1.05 -8.04
C SER A 135 -16.76 -2.13 -7.39
N GLY A 136 -17.31 -1.88 -6.20
CA GLY A 136 -18.20 -2.82 -5.48
C GLY A 136 -17.53 -4.07 -4.93
N VAL A 137 -16.20 -4.16 -4.95
CA VAL A 137 -15.45 -5.34 -4.47
C VAL A 137 -15.65 -5.57 -2.96
N SER A 138 -15.88 -4.49 -2.20
CA SER A 138 -16.22 -4.55 -0.77
C SER A 138 -17.51 -5.31 -0.46
N GLN A 139 -18.34 -5.59 -1.47
CA GLN A 139 -19.60 -6.32 -1.27
C GLN A 139 -19.43 -7.84 -1.31
N PHE A 140 -18.25 -8.37 -1.64
CA PHE A 140 -18.05 -9.82 -1.84
C PHE A 140 -18.25 -10.64 -0.57
N ASP A 141 -17.95 -10.09 0.60
CA ASP A 141 -18.12 -10.76 1.89
C ASP A 141 -19.54 -10.61 2.46
N ARG A 142 -20.46 -9.93 1.75
CA ARG A 142 -21.82 -9.69 2.24
C ARG A 142 -22.75 -10.83 1.85
N VAL A 143 -23.24 -11.56 2.85
CA VAL A 143 -24.33 -12.53 2.68
C VAL A 143 -25.67 -11.82 2.86
N ALA A 144 -26.56 -11.95 1.87
CA ALA A 144 -27.92 -11.43 1.99
C ALA A 144 -28.66 -12.14 3.13
N THR A 145 -29.14 -11.38 4.11
CA THR A 145 -29.97 -11.89 5.22
C THR A 145 -31.38 -11.33 5.10
N THR A 146 -32.37 -12.06 5.63
CA THR A 146 -33.79 -11.66 5.60
C THR A 146 -34.06 -10.29 6.23
N TRP A 147 -33.20 -9.84 7.16
CA TRP A 147 -33.26 -8.51 7.75
C TRP A 147 -32.84 -7.39 6.78
N SER A 148 -31.92 -7.68 5.85
CA SER A 148 -31.45 -6.71 4.86
C SER A 148 -32.44 -6.45 3.73
N ALA A 149 -33.50 -7.26 3.58
CA ALA A 149 -34.48 -7.18 2.50
C ALA A 149 -35.57 -6.09 2.71
N GLY A 150 -35.60 -5.45 3.89
CA GLY A 150 -36.58 -4.40 4.22
C GLY A 150 -36.02 -2.98 4.26
N ALA A 151 -34.71 -2.79 4.09
CA ALA A 151 -34.12 -1.46 4.00
C ALA A 151 -34.24 -0.97 2.55
N PRO A 152 -34.77 0.25 2.29
CA PRO A 152 -34.82 0.78 0.94
C PRO A 152 -33.41 0.77 0.32
N ASP A 153 -33.31 0.17 -0.87
CA ASP A 153 -32.10 -0.12 -1.65
C ASP A 153 -31.11 1.04 -1.84
N SER A 154 -31.47 2.26 -1.42
CA SER A 154 -30.70 3.49 -1.57
C SER A 154 -29.70 3.75 -0.42
N ALA A 155 -29.75 3.03 0.70
CA ALA A 155 -28.92 3.33 1.86
C ALA A 155 -27.64 2.45 2.00
N LEU A 156 -27.53 1.33 1.28
CA LEU A 156 -26.47 0.33 1.51
C LEU A 156 -25.38 0.26 0.42
N CYS A 157 -25.54 1.06 -0.64
CA CYS A 157 -24.51 1.33 -1.67
C CYS A 157 -23.91 2.74 -1.51
N GLY A 158 -23.89 3.27 -0.28
CA GLY A 158 -23.00 4.38 0.02
C GLY A 158 -21.54 3.92 -0.18
N PRO A 159 -20.65 4.77 -0.69
CA PRO A 159 -19.22 4.48 -0.61
C PRO A 159 -18.91 4.08 0.84
N PRO A 160 -18.01 3.11 1.11
CA PRO A 160 -17.46 2.96 2.45
C PRO A 160 -17.05 4.38 2.84
N GLU A 161 -17.60 4.85 3.95
CA GLU A 161 -17.22 6.12 4.52
C GLU A 161 -15.71 5.99 4.70
N LEU A 162 -14.97 6.57 3.76
CA LEU A 162 -13.56 6.87 3.94
C LEU A 162 -13.63 7.73 5.17
N VAL A 163 -13.38 7.12 6.32
CA VAL A 163 -13.20 7.81 7.58
C VAL A 163 -12.12 8.79 7.24
N SER A 164 -12.55 10.02 6.94
CA SER A 164 -11.66 11.12 6.71
C SER A 164 -10.73 11.05 7.91
N PRO A 165 -9.41 10.90 7.73
CA PRO A 165 -8.53 10.96 8.88
C PRO A 165 -8.82 12.32 9.50
N GLY A 166 -9.59 12.30 10.60
CA GLY A 166 -9.82 13.47 11.42
C GLY A 166 -8.45 14.08 11.63
N PRO A 167 -8.33 15.41 11.55
CA PRO A 167 -7.05 16.11 11.48
C PRO A 167 -6.08 15.40 12.41
N ALA A 168 -5.05 14.78 11.82
CA ALA A 168 -4.07 14.02 12.59
C ALA A 168 -3.76 14.88 13.82
N PRO A 169 -3.88 14.35 15.06
CA PRO A 169 -3.49 15.12 16.22
C PRO A 169 -2.10 15.62 15.89
N ALA A 170 -1.95 16.95 15.82
CA ALA A 170 -0.72 17.58 15.40
C ALA A 170 0.39 16.86 16.15
N SER A 171 1.27 16.15 15.42
CA SER A 171 2.46 15.57 16.03
C SER A 171 3.02 16.68 16.90
N PRO A 172 3.22 16.45 18.21
CA PRO A 172 3.80 17.46 19.06
C PRO A 172 5.07 17.89 18.35
N THR A 173 5.12 19.16 17.95
CA THR A 173 6.33 19.76 17.40
C THR A 173 7.43 19.31 18.36
N PRO A 174 8.50 18.63 17.89
CA PRO A 174 9.61 18.31 18.76
C PRO A 174 9.99 19.62 19.41
N ALA A 175 9.75 19.74 20.72
CA ALA A 175 10.19 20.90 21.47
C ALA A 175 11.67 21.09 21.11
N PRO A 176 12.14 22.32 20.89
CA PRO A 176 13.56 22.56 20.68
C PRO A 176 14.28 21.83 21.80
N ILE A 177 15.07 20.81 21.42
CA ILE A 177 15.88 20.07 22.38
C ILE A 177 16.72 21.16 23.05
N PRO A 178 16.54 21.45 24.35
CA PRO A 178 17.34 22.47 24.99
C PRO A 178 18.80 22.07 24.77
N PRO A 179 19.68 23.02 24.40
CA PRO A 179 21.10 22.71 24.28
C PRO A 179 21.50 22.00 25.56
N ALA A 180 22.11 20.82 25.43
CA ALA A 180 22.57 20.01 26.54
C ALA A 180 23.30 20.93 27.51
N SER A 181 22.64 21.23 28.63
CA SER A 181 23.23 22.05 29.66
C SER A 181 24.33 21.19 30.25
N SER A 182 25.56 21.51 29.90
CA SER A 182 26.78 21.02 30.54
C SER A 182 26.80 21.50 31.99
N ALA A 183 25.88 21.00 32.80
CA ALA A 183 25.96 21.08 34.24
C ALA A 183 26.95 20.00 34.67
N MET A 184 28.23 20.39 34.71
CA MET A 184 29.21 19.78 35.60
C MET A 184 28.64 19.81 37.02
N GLY A 185 27.95 18.75 37.40
CA GLY A 185 27.71 18.39 38.79
C GLY A 185 28.91 17.57 39.29
N PRO A 186 29.38 17.79 40.53
CA PRO A 186 30.51 17.05 41.07
C PRO A 186 30.10 15.59 41.28
N TYR A 187 30.74 14.71 40.53
CA TYR A 187 30.65 13.27 40.71
C TYR A 187 30.95 12.92 42.17
N GLY A 188 29.94 12.48 42.90
CA GLY A 188 30.14 11.69 44.11
C GLY A 188 30.84 10.37 43.73
N PRO A 189 31.79 9.87 44.52
CA PRO A 189 32.47 8.62 44.21
C PRO A 189 31.49 7.45 44.36
N LEU A 190 30.94 6.99 43.23
CA LEU A 190 30.32 5.68 43.13
C LEU A 190 31.43 4.64 43.35
N LEU A 191 31.41 4.04 44.55
CA LEU A 191 32.08 2.80 44.88
C LEU A 191 31.66 1.75 43.84
N HIS A 192 32.49 1.57 42.83
CA HIS A 192 32.39 0.46 41.89
C HIS A 192 32.80 -0.81 42.62
N PRO A 193 31.97 -1.87 42.66
CA PRO A 193 32.46 -3.19 43.03
C PRO A 193 33.49 -3.60 41.96
N ALA A 194 34.75 -3.66 42.36
CA ALA A 194 35.82 -4.26 41.58
C ALA A 194 35.45 -5.73 41.30
N GLY A 195 35.28 -6.11 40.03
CA GLY A 195 35.17 -7.53 39.71
C GLY A 195 34.65 -7.95 38.34
N TYR A 196 33.96 -7.10 37.58
CA TYR A 196 33.53 -7.51 36.23
C TYR A 196 34.61 -7.18 35.22
N GLN A 197 35.57 -8.09 35.08
CA GLN A 197 36.39 -8.18 33.87
C GLN A 197 35.42 -8.40 32.71
N THR A 198 35.19 -7.36 31.91
CA THR A 198 34.62 -7.52 30.58
C THR A 198 35.55 -8.46 29.82
N PRO A 199 35.10 -9.66 29.40
CA PRO A 199 35.91 -10.47 28.50
C PRO A 199 36.19 -9.62 27.27
N ALA A 200 37.47 -9.49 26.92
CA ALA A 200 37.88 -8.86 25.69
C ALA A 200 37.16 -9.57 24.54
N TYR A 201 36.13 -8.93 24.00
CA TYR A 201 35.50 -9.37 22.78
C TYR A 201 36.56 -9.25 21.69
N ALA A 202 37.20 -10.37 21.37
CA ALA A 202 38.08 -10.47 20.22
C ALA A 202 37.28 -10.00 19.01
N ALA A 203 37.77 -8.95 18.35
CA ALA A 203 37.21 -8.48 17.10
C ALA A 203 37.09 -9.70 16.16
N PRO A 204 35.90 -9.99 15.60
CA PRO A 204 35.77 -11.09 14.67
C PRO A 204 36.74 -10.86 13.51
N ALA A 205 37.55 -11.87 13.22
CA ALA A 205 38.45 -11.87 12.07
C ALA A 205 37.64 -11.51 10.80
N ASN A 206 38.22 -10.67 9.94
CA ASN A 206 37.64 -10.28 8.66
C ASN A 206 37.09 -11.54 7.94
N PRO A 207 35.84 -11.52 7.46
CA PRO A 207 35.29 -12.65 6.74
C PRO A 207 36.17 -12.94 5.52
N PRO A 208 36.39 -14.23 5.17
CA PRO A 208 37.14 -14.59 3.98
C PRO A 208 36.47 -13.97 2.74
N PRO A 209 37.26 -13.59 1.72
CA PRO A 209 36.71 -13.06 0.48
C PRO A 209 35.75 -14.08 -0.12
N LEU A 210 34.51 -13.64 -0.37
CA LEU A 210 33.49 -14.44 -1.04
C LEU A 210 33.96 -14.69 -2.48
N ASN A 211 34.37 -15.92 -2.78
CA ASN A 211 34.57 -16.34 -4.16
C ASN A 211 33.20 -16.32 -4.87
N PRO A 212 33.04 -15.58 -5.99
CA PRO A 212 31.81 -15.61 -6.74
C PRO A 212 31.56 -17.03 -7.29
N PRO A 213 30.31 -17.50 -7.32
CA PRO A 213 29.99 -18.79 -7.90
C PRO A 213 30.41 -18.84 -9.38
N PRO A 214 30.81 -20.01 -9.90
CA PRO A 214 31.14 -20.17 -11.31
C PRO A 214 29.94 -19.80 -12.15
N VAL A 215 30.13 -18.82 -13.04
CA VAL A 215 29.15 -18.41 -14.04
C VAL A 215 28.93 -19.61 -14.97
N GLN A 216 27.85 -20.36 -14.75
CA GLN A 216 27.41 -21.35 -15.71
C GLN A 216 26.92 -20.61 -16.95
N ARG A 217 27.75 -20.65 -18.00
CA ARG A 217 27.46 -20.13 -19.33
C ARG A 217 26.27 -20.92 -19.88
N ILE A 218 25.07 -20.37 -19.75
CA ILE A 218 23.85 -20.95 -20.34
C ILE A 218 24.11 -21.10 -21.84
N GLY A 219 24.17 -22.35 -22.28
CA GLY A 219 24.35 -22.72 -23.68
C GLY A 219 23.27 -22.07 -24.53
N ARG A 220 23.72 -21.32 -25.52
CA ARG A 220 22.91 -20.79 -26.62
C ARG A 220 22.30 -21.98 -27.37
N MET A 221 21.07 -22.35 -27.04
CA MET A 221 20.30 -23.26 -27.88
C MET A 221 20.02 -22.54 -29.20
N GLN A 222 20.69 -23.00 -30.26
CA GLN A 222 20.33 -22.67 -31.64
C GLN A 222 18.95 -23.26 -31.90
N LEU A 223 17.98 -22.40 -32.19
CA LEU A 223 16.71 -22.78 -32.80
C LEU A 223 16.99 -22.98 -34.29
N ASP A 224 17.13 -24.24 -34.69
CA ASP A 224 17.02 -24.62 -36.09
C ASP A 224 15.55 -24.52 -36.50
N VAL A 225 15.29 -23.60 -37.42
CA VAL A 225 14.01 -23.41 -38.08
C VAL A 225 13.94 -24.41 -39.23
N PHE A 226 12.95 -25.29 -39.20
CA PHE A 226 12.44 -26.01 -40.36
C PHE A 226 11.10 -25.39 -40.79
#